data_AF-A0A956I8N0-F1
#
_entry.id   AF-A0A956I8N0-F1
#
_cell.length_a   1.000
_cell.length_b   1.000
_cell.length_c   1.000
_cell.angle_alpha   90.00
_cell.angle_beta   90.00
_cell.angle_gamma   90.00
#
_symmetry.space_group_name_H-M   'P 1'
#
loop_
_entity.id
_entity.type
_entity.pdbx_description
1 polymer ?
#
loop_
_entity_poly.entity_id
_entity_poly.type
_entity_poly.pdbx_seq_one_letter_code
_entity_poly.pdbx_strand_id
1 'polypeptide(L)'
;VDGNPESAWNSATGDLTGAWIEVRLPADAEVTGIGLIPGFARVSNGSDLFTGNHRVAEIRVLREGTEVGRFPVANERPELVTIPVRGRGGVWRIELTSLRPGTRSDWREVCVSELQILGRAPSVAPGTRVPRVAIGALPDAPTVAPVDVAALERAQRRDLTFLVREWRALQEDYFSFSQNTGEPEPDADTTRDTERSRGAILRRITELVTPVDPARADAIRMAGATRLTGPAWRWDSTARADLAAISSALDAVAERIGSDPARCRTARSLAELRLVRVSQLARLAAYFDEIDEAEEMSTGGEPSRDARRRSRSLASDSETFEAFADEWSRNSRGVTTRLLRRDPPTDDR
;
A
#
# COMPACT_ATOMS: atom_id res chain seq x y z
N VAL A 1 5.30 11.35 4.91
CA VAL A 1 5.71 9.96 5.17
C VAL A 1 4.83 9.01 4.38
N ASP A 2 3.52 9.21 4.42
CA ASP A 2 2.53 8.52 3.59
C ASP A 2 2.31 9.19 2.21
N GLY A 3 2.86 10.40 2.00
CA GLY A 3 2.76 11.13 0.74
C GLY A 3 1.39 11.80 0.54
N ASN A 4 0.54 11.80 1.57
CA ASN A 4 -0.78 12.39 1.51
C ASN A 4 -0.83 13.65 2.38
N PRO A 5 -0.92 14.86 1.78
CA PRO A 5 -1.00 16.10 2.55
C PRO A 5 -2.30 16.21 3.35
N GLU A 6 -3.34 15.41 3.07
CA GLU A 6 -4.58 15.44 3.84
C GLU A 6 -4.54 14.68 5.18
N SER A 7 -3.45 13.96 5.46
CA SER A 7 -3.13 13.42 6.79
C SER A 7 -2.13 14.33 7.49
N ALA A 8 -2.07 14.24 8.82
CA ALA A 8 -1.07 14.93 9.60
C ALA A 8 -0.67 14.13 10.83
N TRP A 9 0.60 14.26 11.20
CA TRP A 9 1.02 14.00 12.58
C TRP A 9 0.49 15.13 13.46
N ASN A 10 0.02 14.76 14.65
CA ASN A 10 -0.51 15.68 15.64
C ASN A 10 0.27 15.49 16.96
N SER A 11 0.64 16.60 17.59
CA SER A 11 1.25 16.57 18.92
C SER A 11 0.25 16.12 19.99
N ALA A 12 0.75 15.84 21.20
CA ALA A 12 -0.14 15.66 22.34
C ALA A 12 -0.88 16.98 22.63
N THR A 13 -2.15 16.89 23.04
CA THR A 13 -2.94 18.06 23.45
C THR A 13 -2.19 18.87 24.51
N GLY A 14 -1.94 20.15 24.23
CA GLY A 14 -1.20 21.08 25.07
C GLY A 14 0.31 21.16 24.76
N ASP A 15 0.85 20.23 23.98
CA ASP A 15 2.25 20.22 23.55
C ASP A 15 2.41 21.04 22.26
N LEU A 16 2.34 22.36 22.44
CA LEU A 16 2.44 23.33 21.34
C LEU A 16 3.91 23.61 20.97
N THR A 17 4.78 23.80 21.97
CA THR A 17 6.20 24.11 21.78
C THR A 17 7.06 23.08 22.50
N GLY A 18 8.09 22.57 21.82
CA GLY A 18 8.95 21.50 22.32
C GLY A 18 8.56 20.11 21.82
N ALA A 19 7.37 19.99 21.22
CA ALA A 19 6.97 18.81 20.46
C ALA A 19 8.01 18.50 19.37
N TRP A 20 8.25 17.21 19.10
CA TRP A 20 9.33 16.80 18.21
C TRP A 20 8.97 15.58 17.36
N ILE A 21 9.65 15.46 16.23
CA ILE A 21 9.64 14.29 15.35
C ILE A 21 11.08 13.82 15.20
N GLU A 22 11.31 12.52 15.44
CA GLU A 22 12.64 11.92 15.33
C GLU A 22 12.66 10.87 14.22
N VAL A 23 13.74 10.86 13.44
CA VAL A 23 13.91 9.98 12.29
C VAL A 23 15.27 9.31 12.37
N ARG A 24 15.30 7.98 12.21
CA ARG A 24 16.55 7.21 12.06
C ARG A 24 16.78 6.86 10.60
N LEU A 25 17.92 7.26 10.08
CA LEU A 25 18.35 6.98 8.72
C LEU A 25 19.47 5.92 8.68
N PRO A 26 19.59 5.13 7.59
CA PRO A 26 20.74 4.26 7.38
C PRO A 26 22.06 5.01 7.51
N ALA A 27 23.09 4.36 8.06
CA ALA A 27 24.37 5.02 8.34
C ALA A 27 25.10 5.53 7.08
N ASP A 28 24.84 4.91 5.93
CA ASP A 28 25.39 5.27 4.62
C ASP A 28 24.57 6.36 3.90
N ALA A 29 23.48 6.83 4.50
CA ALA A 29 22.70 7.92 3.93
C ALA A 29 23.46 9.27 3.98
N GLU A 30 23.16 10.13 3.03
CA GLU A 30 23.58 11.52 2.95
C GLU A 30 22.33 12.40 2.84
N VAL A 31 22.11 13.24 3.83
CA VAL A 31 21.01 14.20 3.90
C VAL A 31 21.45 15.52 3.25
N THR A 32 20.59 16.07 2.41
CA THR A 32 20.78 17.36 1.73
C THR A 32 19.69 18.38 2.06
N GLY A 33 18.59 17.94 2.67
CA GLY A 33 17.54 18.84 3.15
C GLY A 33 16.46 18.12 3.94
N ILE A 34 15.60 18.91 4.56
CA ILE A 34 14.37 18.44 5.19
C ILE A 34 13.22 19.24 4.56
N GLY A 35 12.23 18.54 4.03
CA GLY A 35 10.98 19.12 3.56
C GLY A 35 9.88 18.90 4.58
N LEU A 36 9.02 19.88 4.83
CA LEU A 36 7.83 19.70 5.65
C LEU A 36 6.67 20.61 5.23
N ILE A 37 5.44 20.18 5.53
CA ILE A 37 4.25 21.04 5.48
C ILE A 37 3.90 21.42 6.93
N PRO A 38 4.21 22.66 7.38
CA PRO A 38 4.17 23.09 8.78
C PRO A 38 2.77 23.48 9.27
N GLY A 39 1.80 22.60 9.07
CA GLY A 39 0.40 22.75 9.48
C GLY A 39 -0.44 21.57 9.00
N PHE A 40 -1.76 21.66 9.12
CA PHE A 40 -2.70 20.64 8.64
C PHE A 40 -3.32 21.02 7.29
N ALA A 41 -2.87 20.45 6.18
CA ALA A 41 -3.24 20.86 4.83
C ALA A 41 -4.64 20.42 4.37
N ARG A 42 -5.35 19.63 5.19
CA ARG A 42 -6.68 19.13 4.87
C ARG A 42 -7.74 20.25 4.91
N VAL A 43 -8.65 20.20 3.94
CA VAL A 43 -9.94 20.90 4.02
C VAL A 43 -11.01 19.89 4.43
N SER A 44 -11.83 20.21 5.42
CA SER A 44 -12.87 19.30 5.94
C SER A 44 -14.18 20.04 6.15
N ASN A 45 -15.26 19.60 5.48
CA ASN A 45 -16.58 20.22 5.56
C ASN A 45 -16.55 21.75 5.34
N GLY A 46 -15.76 22.19 4.35
CA GLY A 46 -15.55 23.62 4.05
C GLY A 46 -14.65 24.37 5.05
N SER A 47 -14.19 23.71 6.12
CA SER A 47 -13.23 24.30 7.07
C SER A 47 -11.80 24.07 6.60
N ASP A 48 -11.05 25.16 6.48
CA ASP A 48 -9.61 25.12 6.25
C ASP A 48 -8.87 24.79 7.57
N LEU A 49 -8.38 23.54 7.69
CA LEU A 49 -7.67 23.12 8.90
C LEU A 49 -6.26 23.72 8.97
N PHE A 50 -5.73 24.28 7.87
CA PHE A 50 -4.40 24.85 7.85
C PHE A 50 -4.38 26.17 8.62
N THR A 51 -5.28 27.09 8.28
CA THR A 51 -5.42 28.36 9.03
C THR A 51 -6.13 28.19 10.37
N GLY A 52 -6.94 27.13 10.52
CA GLY A 52 -7.59 26.77 11.78
C GLY A 52 -6.60 26.41 12.88
N ASN A 53 -5.59 25.58 12.57
CA ASN A 53 -4.60 25.08 13.53
C ASN A 53 -3.46 26.05 13.83
N HIS A 54 -2.79 25.81 14.95
CA HIS A 54 -1.45 26.37 15.16
C HIS A 54 -0.49 25.84 14.11
N ARG A 55 0.27 26.74 13.49
CA ARG A 55 1.21 26.43 12.40
C ARG A 55 2.64 26.58 12.89
N VAL A 56 3.54 25.71 12.45
CA VAL A 56 4.94 25.78 12.87
C VAL A 56 5.59 26.98 12.20
N ALA A 57 6.21 27.85 13.00
CA ALA A 57 6.92 29.03 12.53
C ALA A 57 8.42 28.80 12.44
N GLU A 58 8.99 28.07 13.39
CA GLU A 58 10.41 27.74 13.48
C GLU A 58 10.59 26.31 13.95
N ILE A 59 11.61 25.64 13.42
CA ILE A 59 12.10 24.36 13.92
C ILE A 59 13.57 24.44 14.35
N ARG A 60 13.92 23.65 15.35
CA ARG A 60 15.31 23.29 15.67
C ARG A 60 15.60 21.89 15.15
N VAL A 61 16.72 21.74 14.45
CA VAL A 61 17.18 20.45 13.93
C VAL A 61 18.41 20.00 14.70
N LEU A 62 18.38 18.75 15.19
CA LEU A 62 19.51 18.10 15.84
C LEU A 62 19.89 16.82 15.10
N ARG A 63 21.18 16.49 15.09
CA ARG A 63 21.72 15.21 14.62
C ARG A 63 22.54 14.58 15.73
N GLU A 64 22.18 13.37 16.15
CA GLU A 64 22.84 12.66 17.27
C GLU A 64 22.97 13.57 18.52
N GLY A 65 21.88 14.30 18.83
CA GLY A 65 21.83 15.24 19.95
C GLY A 65 22.58 16.58 19.74
N THR A 66 23.31 16.74 18.65
CA THR A 66 24.04 17.98 18.32
C THR A 66 23.16 18.89 17.47
N GLU A 67 22.98 20.15 17.87
CA GLU A 67 22.22 21.13 17.09
C GLU A 67 22.90 21.40 15.74
N VAL A 68 22.13 21.19 14.66
CA VAL A 68 22.52 21.53 13.28
C VAL A 68 22.13 22.97 12.96
N GLY A 69 21.00 23.44 13.50
CA GLY A 69 20.56 24.82 13.39
C GLY A 69 19.08 25.01 13.69
N ARG A 70 18.64 26.26 13.52
CA ARG A 70 17.25 26.69 13.63
C ARG A 70 16.81 27.30 12.31
N PHE A 71 15.60 26.97 11.89
CA PHE A 71 15.11 27.33 10.56
C PHE A 71 13.70 27.87 10.63
N PRO A 72 13.43 29.06 10.06
CA PRO A 72 12.07 29.52 9.86
C PRO A 72 11.40 28.64 8.81
N VAL A 73 10.22 28.15 9.14
CA VAL A 73 9.40 27.30 8.25
C VAL A 73 8.00 27.86 8.05
N ALA A 74 7.71 29.02 8.63
CA ALA A 74 6.40 29.64 8.52
C ALA A 74 5.95 29.77 7.06
N ASN A 75 4.74 29.29 6.77
CA ASN A 75 4.13 29.40 5.45
C ASN A 75 2.67 29.87 5.57
N GLU A 76 2.22 30.65 4.60
CA GLU A 76 0.81 31.11 4.51
C GLU A 76 -0.09 30.09 3.83
N ARG A 77 0.51 29.14 3.10
CA ARG A 77 -0.19 28.08 2.37
C ARG A 77 0.29 26.70 2.83
N PRO A 78 -0.55 25.66 2.66
CA PRO A 78 -0.18 24.28 2.95
C PRO A 78 0.76 23.69 1.89
N GLU A 79 1.90 24.34 1.68
CA GLU A 79 2.91 23.95 0.69
C GLU A 79 4.18 23.44 1.39
N LEU A 80 4.89 22.54 0.71
CA LEU A 80 6.13 21.95 1.20
C LEU A 80 7.22 23.02 1.30
N VAL A 81 7.70 23.27 2.51
CA VAL A 81 8.87 24.12 2.78
C VAL A 81 10.10 23.23 2.90
N THR A 82 11.14 23.54 2.12
CA THR A 82 12.41 22.79 2.16
C THR A 82 13.50 23.62 2.81
N ILE A 83 14.12 23.07 3.86
CA ILE A 83 15.27 23.67 4.53
C ILE A 83 16.56 22.94 4.12
N PRO A 84 17.62 23.68 3.71
CA PRO A 84 18.89 23.08 3.35
C PRO A 84 19.66 22.69 4.62
N VAL A 85 19.69 21.40 4.93
CA VAL A 85 20.51 20.83 6.00
C VAL A 85 21.36 19.71 5.42
N ARG A 86 22.64 19.67 5.78
CA ARG A 86 23.57 18.67 5.28
C ARG A 86 24.10 17.83 6.42
N GLY A 87 24.20 16.52 6.19
CA GLY A 87 24.78 15.60 7.16
C GLY A 87 24.70 14.16 6.70
N ARG A 88 25.39 13.27 7.41
CA ARG A 88 25.28 11.83 7.18
C ARG A 88 24.01 11.27 7.83
N GLY A 89 23.72 10.01 7.57
CA GLY A 89 22.71 9.23 8.27
C GLY A 89 22.90 9.15 9.78
N GLY A 90 22.03 8.41 10.45
CA GLY A 90 21.89 8.42 11.91
C GLY A 90 20.56 9.00 12.37
N VAL A 91 20.50 9.45 13.62
CA VAL A 91 19.30 10.00 14.24
C VAL A 91 19.22 11.50 14.04
N TRP A 92 18.10 11.95 13.47
CA TRP A 92 17.74 13.34 13.27
C TRP A 92 16.50 13.67 14.09
N ARG A 93 16.54 14.76 14.87
CA ARG A 93 15.40 15.28 15.60
C ARG A 93 15.00 16.64 15.03
N ILE A 94 13.72 16.80 14.74
CA ILE A 94 13.08 18.03 14.33
C ILE A 94 12.17 18.46 15.48
N GLU A 95 12.52 19.54 16.16
CA GLU A 95 11.77 20.06 17.30
C GLU A 95 11.09 21.37 16.93
N LEU A 96 9.82 21.51 17.33
CA LEU A 96 8.98 22.65 16.99
C LEU A 96 9.20 23.73 18.05
N THR A 97 9.90 24.81 17.70
CA THR A 97 10.37 25.82 18.67
C THR A 97 9.50 27.07 18.73
N SER A 98 8.74 27.35 17.68
CA SER A 98 7.84 28.51 17.62
C SER A 98 6.65 28.23 16.72
N LEU A 99 5.51 28.85 17.04
CA LEU A 99 4.24 28.68 16.33
C LEU A 99 3.64 30.02 15.92
N ARG A 100 2.84 29.99 14.84
CA ARG A 100 1.84 31.00 14.52
C ARG A 100 0.47 30.53 15.02
N PRO A 101 -0.27 31.35 15.78
CA PRO A 101 -1.62 31.00 16.18
C PRO A 101 -2.54 30.70 14.99
N GLY A 102 -3.39 29.69 15.17
CA GLY A 102 -4.51 29.43 14.27
C GLY A 102 -5.71 30.32 14.58
N THR A 103 -6.72 30.28 13.72
CA THR A 103 -8.00 30.99 13.95
C THR A 103 -8.86 30.31 15.01
N ARG A 104 -8.61 29.03 15.33
CA ARG A 104 -9.30 28.27 16.38
C ARG A 104 -8.52 28.34 17.68
N SER A 105 -8.91 29.28 18.54
CA SER A 105 -8.26 29.51 19.83
C SER A 105 -8.53 28.43 20.89
N ASP A 106 -9.36 27.43 20.59
CA ASP A 106 -9.66 26.27 21.42
C ASP A 106 -8.78 25.06 21.10
N TRP A 107 -8.11 25.03 19.94
CA TRP A 107 -7.24 23.93 19.55
C TRP A 107 -5.89 24.03 20.28
N ARG A 108 -5.36 22.91 20.76
CA ARG A 108 -4.18 22.85 21.64
C ARG A 108 -3.08 21.98 21.08
N GLU A 109 -3.17 21.72 19.79
CA GLU A 109 -2.35 20.81 19.04
C GLU A 109 -1.54 21.56 17.97
N VAL A 110 -0.37 21.01 17.63
CA VAL A 110 0.36 21.40 16.42
C VAL A 110 0.41 20.22 15.46
N CYS A 111 0.24 20.54 14.17
CA CYS A 111 0.18 19.54 13.10
C CYS A 111 1.32 19.71 12.10
N VAL A 112 1.80 18.59 11.58
CA VAL A 112 2.71 18.52 10.42
C VAL A 112 2.13 17.53 9.42
N SER A 113 1.70 18.02 8.25
CA SER A 113 1.02 17.17 7.26
C SER A 113 1.98 16.25 6.51
N GLU A 114 3.20 16.72 6.27
CA GLU A 114 4.20 15.97 5.52
C GLU A 114 5.58 16.27 6.07
N LEU A 115 6.44 15.26 6.07
CA LEU A 115 7.83 15.31 6.46
C LEU A 115 8.64 14.43 5.50
N GLN A 116 9.60 15.06 4.82
CA GLN A 116 10.52 14.45 3.88
C GLN A 116 11.96 14.67 4.35
N ILE A 117 12.74 13.60 4.36
CA ILE A 117 14.20 13.69 4.46
C ILE A 117 14.75 13.55 3.04
N LEU A 118 15.41 14.60 2.56
CA LEU A 118 15.94 14.67 1.20
C LEU A 118 17.41 14.26 1.21
N GLY A 119 17.82 13.46 0.23
CA GLY A 119 19.17 12.92 0.21
C GLY A 119 19.36 11.69 -0.67
N ARG A 120 20.47 10.98 -0.42
CA ARG A 120 20.79 9.68 -1.02
C ARG A 120 20.96 8.63 0.07
N ALA A 121 20.46 7.42 -0.16
CA ALA A 121 20.67 6.28 0.74
C ALA A 121 21.03 5.05 -0.12
N PRO A 122 22.33 4.82 -0.42
CA PRO A 122 22.77 3.77 -1.34
C PRO A 122 22.29 2.36 -0.96
N SER A 123 22.19 2.07 0.33
CA SER A 123 21.70 0.79 0.86
C SER A 123 20.19 0.58 0.74
N VAL A 124 19.43 1.60 0.32
CA VAL A 124 17.97 1.56 0.25
C VAL A 124 17.52 1.80 -1.18
N ALA A 125 16.94 0.77 -1.80
CA ALA A 125 16.33 0.92 -3.11
C ALA A 125 15.09 1.85 -3.03
N PRO A 126 14.91 2.79 -3.97
CA PRO A 126 13.75 3.67 -3.98
C PRO A 126 12.42 2.89 -3.95
N GLY A 127 11.45 3.37 -3.17
CA GLY A 127 10.13 2.74 -3.10
C GLY A 127 10.11 1.30 -2.58
N THR A 128 11.15 0.87 -1.85
CA THR A 128 11.21 -0.48 -1.26
C THR A 128 10.97 -0.51 0.24
N ARG A 129 10.89 0.65 0.90
CA ARG A 129 10.66 0.74 2.34
C ARG A 129 9.66 1.81 2.72
N VAL A 130 8.80 1.49 3.67
CA VAL A 130 7.91 2.44 4.34
C VAL A 130 8.56 2.80 5.67
N PRO A 131 8.70 4.10 6.02
CA PRO A 131 9.19 4.48 7.33
C PRO A 131 8.35 3.82 8.43
N ARG A 132 9.02 3.18 9.39
CA ARG A 132 8.35 2.66 10.58
C ARG A 132 8.08 3.82 11.52
N VAL A 133 6.83 3.95 11.96
CA VAL A 133 6.38 5.04 12.83
C VAL A 133 6.02 4.47 14.21
N ALA A 134 6.41 5.19 15.26
CA ALA A 134 6.03 4.92 16.63
C ALA A 134 5.84 6.25 17.37
N ILE A 135 5.12 6.22 18.50
CA ILE A 135 4.87 7.39 19.34
C ILE A 135 5.75 7.28 20.60
N GLY A 136 6.44 8.36 20.95
CA GLY A 136 7.24 8.48 22.18
C GLY A 136 8.68 7.97 22.09
N ALA A 137 8.99 7.03 21.20
CA ALA A 137 10.35 6.54 20.98
C ALA A 137 10.57 6.11 19.52
N LEU A 138 11.81 6.23 19.03
CA LEU A 138 12.19 5.61 17.77
C LEU A 138 12.00 4.09 17.87
N PRO A 139 11.32 3.44 16.91
CA PRO A 139 11.23 1.98 16.92
C PRO A 139 12.64 1.41 16.79
N ASP A 140 12.92 0.29 17.46
CA ASP A 140 14.20 -0.38 17.29
C ASP A 140 14.46 -0.66 15.82
N ALA A 141 15.74 -0.60 15.43
CA ALA A 141 16.13 -1.14 14.13
C ALA A 141 15.60 -2.57 14.04
N PRO A 142 15.00 -2.99 12.90
CA PRO A 142 14.58 -4.37 12.73
C PRO A 142 15.76 -5.27 13.04
N THR A 143 15.73 -5.89 14.22
CA THR A 143 16.58 -7.03 14.48
C THR A 143 15.92 -8.16 13.71
N VAL A 144 16.60 -8.70 12.71
CA VAL A 144 16.13 -9.90 12.01
C VAL A 144 16.25 -11.03 13.01
N ALA A 145 15.23 -11.18 13.86
CA ALA A 145 15.14 -12.30 14.76
C ALA A 145 15.18 -13.59 13.92
N PRO A 146 15.85 -14.65 14.39
CA PRO A 146 15.78 -15.93 13.71
C PRO A 146 14.31 -16.33 13.58
N VAL A 147 13.88 -16.55 12.34
CA VAL A 147 12.50 -16.93 12.03
C VAL A 147 12.26 -18.34 12.55
N ASP A 148 11.31 -18.49 13.49
CA ASP A 148 10.77 -19.80 13.86
C ASP A 148 9.96 -20.35 12.67
N VAL A 149 10.59 -21.27 11.93
CA VAL A 149 10.01 -21.88 10.72
C VAL A 149 8.72 -22.65 11.04
N ALA A 150 8.61 -23.28 12.21
CA ALA A 150 7.43 -24.04 12.59
C ALA A 150 6.26 -23.12 12.97
N ALA A 151 6.52 -21.99 13.63
CA ALA A 151 5.53 -20.95 13.84
C ALA A 151 5.10 -20.30 12.51
N LEU A 152 6.05 -20.01 11.62
CA LEU A 152 5.78 -19.45 10.30
C LEU A 152 4.91 -20.40 9.45
N GLU A 153 5.20 -21.71 9.45
CA GLU A 153 4.39 -22.68 8.70
C GLU A 153 2.95 -22.76 9.23
N ARG A 154 2.76 -22.74 10.56
CA ARG A 154 1.42 -22.69 11.16
C ARG A 154 0.67 -21.41 10.78
N ALA A 155 1.37 -20.27 10.80
CA ALA A 155 0.80 -18.99 10.38
C ALA A 155 0.40 -19.03 8.89
N GLN A 156 1.29 -19.49 8.02
CA GLN A 156 1.02 -19.66 6.58
C GLN A 156 -0.25 -20.49 6.35
N ARG A 157 -0.37 -21.67 6.98
CA ARG A 157 -1.56 -22.54 6.80
C ARG A 157 -2.87 -21.85 7.18
N ARG A 158 -2.89 -21.15 8.32
CA ARG A 158 -4.06 -20.42 8.80
C ARG A 158 -4.40 -19.26 7.87
N ASP A 159 -3.40 -18.51 7.45
CA ASP A 159 -3.60 -17.24 6.75
C ASP A 159 -3.95 -17.46 5.27
N LEU A 160 -3.45 -18.52 4.61
CA LEU A 160 -3.83 -18.88 3.24
C LEU A 160 -5.34 -19.11 3.07
N THR A 161 -5.99 -19.79 4.01
CA THR A 161 -7.44 -20.02 3.97
C THR A 161 -8.22 -18.71 4.11
N PHE A 162 -7.79 -17.83 5.01
CA PHE A 162 -8.37 -16.50 5.17
C PHE A 162 -8.25 -15.69 3.87
N LEU A 163 -7.05 -15.66 3.29
CA LEU A 163 -6.76 -14.86 2.09
C LEU A 163 -7.63 -15.25 0.90
N VAL A 164 -7.78 -16.54 0.63
CA VAL A 164 -8.64 -17.00 -0.48
C VAL A 164 -10.08 -16.58 -0.26
N ARG A 165 -10.59 -16.73 0.96
CA ARG A 165 -11.97 -16.36 1.31
C ARG A 165 -12.21 -14.86 1.16
N GLU A 166 -11.40 -14.04 1.80
CA GLU A 166 -11.57 -12.59 1.78
C GLU A 166 -11.32 -12.00 0.40
N TRP A 167 -10.35 -12.55 -0.35
CA TRP A 167 -10.13 -12.12 -1.74
C TRP A 167 -11.32 -12.43 -2.62
N ARG A 168 -11.98 -13.58 -2.43
CA ARG A 168 -13.21 -13.89 -3.16
C ARG A 168 -14.31 -12.88 -2.87
N ALA A 169 -14.55 -12.57 -1.60
CA ALA A 169 -15.53 -11.56 -1.22
C ALA A 169 -15.20 -10.18 -1.84
N LEU A 170 -13.94 -9.74 -1.74
CA LEU A 170 -13.49 -8.48 -2.34
C LEU A 170 -13.70 -8.44 -3.87
N GLN A 171 -13.45 -9.55 -4.57
CA GLN A 171 -13.64 -9.64 -6.02
C GLN A 171 -15.12 -9.68 -6.41
N GLU A 172 -15.98 -10.27 -5.59
CA GLU A 172 -17.44 -10.23 -5.76
C GLU A 172 -17.97 -8.81 -5.60
N ASP A 173 -17.49 -8.07 -4.60
CA ASP A 173 -17.82 -6.65 -4.41
C ASP A 173 -17.38 -5.81 -5.63
N TYR A 174 -16.11 -5.94 -6.05
CA TYR A 174 -15.60 -5.26 -7.25
C TYR A 174 -16.43 -5.53 -8.49
N PHE A 175 -16.82 -6.79 -8.69
CA PHE A 175 -17.65 -7.20 -9.81
C PHE A 175 -19.02 -6.52 -9.75
N SER A 176 -19.70 -6.58 -8.59
CA SER A 176 -21.02 -5.96 -8.41
C SER A 176 -21.01 -4.47 -8.75
N PHE A 177 -19.93 -3.75 -8.41
CA PHE A 177 -19.83 -2.32 -8.74
C PHE A 177 -19.52 -2.07 -10.21
N SER A 178 -18.79 -2.97 -10.87
CA SER A 178 -18.45 -2.83 -12.29
C SER A 178 -19.63 -3.05 -13.24
N GLN A 179 -20.67 -3.77 -12.81
CA GLN A 179 -21.89 -3.99 -13.60
C GLN A 179 -22.80 -2.75 -13.67
N ASN A 180 -22.60 -1.74 -12.83
CA ASN A 180 -23.45 -0.54 -12.83
C ASN A 180 -23.01 0.44 -13.94
N THR A 181 -23.34 0.11 -15.19
CA THR A 181 -22.84 0.76 -16.43
C THR A 181 -23.45 2.13 -16.77
N GLY A 182 -24.07 2.83 -15.80
CA GLY A 182 -24.82 4.07 -16.06
C GLY A 182 -24.42 5.30 -15.23
N GLU A 183 -24.17 5.18 -13.92
CA GLU A 183 -23.87 6.27 -12.96
C GLU A 183 -23.85 5.63 -11.54
N PRO A 184 -23.27 6.22 -10.47
CA PRO A 184 -22.17 7.16 -10.29
C PRO A 184 -20.90 6.41 -9.78
N GLU A 185 -19.88 7.12 -9.29
CA GLU A 185 -18.84 6.51 -8.45
C GLU A 185 -19.50 5.70 -7.31
N PRO A 186 -18.93 4.55 -6.90
CA PRO A 186 -19.44 3.83 -5.74
C PRO A 186 -19.59 4.81 -4.57
N ASP A 187 -20.67 4.71 -3.81
CA ASP A 187 -20.88 5.65 -2.72
C ASP A 187 -19.71 5.58 -1.72
N ALA A 188 -19.55 6.64 -0.93
CA ALA A 188 -18.41 6.77 -0.03
C ALA A 188 -18.36 5.66 1.04
N ASP A 189 -19.50 5.06 1.41
CA ASP A 189 -19.56 4.01 2.43
C ASP A 189 -19.08 2.69 1.82
N THR A 190 -19.60 2.37 0.63
CA THR A 190 -19.16 1.25 -0.19
C THR A 190 -17.66 1.30 -0.47
N THR A 191 -17.13 2.45 -0.90
CA THR A 191 -15.68 2.61 -1.15
C THR A 191 -14.89 2.38 0.14
N ARG A 192 -15.34 2.93 1.27
CA ARG A 192 -14.67 2.75 2.57
C ARG A 192 -14.69 1.31 3.06
N ASP A 193 -15.80 0.60 2.89
CA ASP A 193 -15.94 -0.80 3.29
C ASP A 193 -15.05 -1.70 2.42
N THR A 194 -15.02 -1.41 1.13
CA THR A 194 -14.14 -2.07 0.16
C THR A 194 -12.65 -1.85 0.50
N GLU A 195 -12.26 -0.60 0.78
CA GLU A 195 -10.90 -0.26 1.23
C GLU A 195 -10.55 -0.93 2.56
N ARG A 196 -11.53 -1.08 3.47
CA ARG A 196 -11.34 -1.79 4.75
C ARG A 196 -11.07 -3.28 4.53
N SER A 197 -11.86 -3.94 3.68
CA SER A 197 -11.69 -5.35 3.32
C SER A 197 -10.34 -5.59 2.65
N ARG A 198 -10.00 -4.76 1.65
CA ARG A 198 -8.69 -4.75 1.00
C ARG A 198 -7.55 -4.55 2.00
N GLY A 199 -7.66 -3.56 2.87
CA GLY A 199 -6.67 -3.27 3.91
C GLY A 199 -6.48 -4.43 4.89
N ALA A 200 -7.53 -5.17 5.22
CA ALA A 200 -7.44 -6.34 6.08
C ALA A 200 -6.62 -7.48 5.43
N ILE A 201 -6.83 -7.75 4.14
CA ILE A 201 -6.06 -8.74 3.36
C ILE A 201 -4.58 -8.36 3.33
N LEU A 202 -4.27 -7.12 2.93
CA LEU A 202 -2.89 -6.64 2.76
C LEU A 202 -2.15 -6.56 4.09
N ARG A 203 -2.83 -6.14 5.17
CA ARG A 203 -2.27 -6.19 6.53
C ARG A 203 -1.95 -7.61 6.96
N ARG A 204 -2.84 -8.58 6.70
CA ARG A 204 -2.62 -9.97 7.08
C ARG A 204 -1.42 -10.59 6.37
N ILE A 205 -1.26 -10.32 5.08
CA ILE A 205 -0.06 -10.72 4.33
C ILE A 205 1.18 -10.04 4.90
N THR A 206 1.10 -8.73 5.15
CA THR A 206 2.20 -7.94 5.71
C THR A 206 2.70 -8.56 7.01
N GLU A 207 1.80 -8.93 7.93
CA GLU A 207 2.14 -9.61 9.19
C GLU A 207 2.89 -10.94 8.93
N LEU A 208 2.42 -11.74 7.98
CA LEU A 208 3.02 -13.03 7.62
C LEU A 208 4.43 -12.88 7.00
N VAL A 209 4.63 -11.88 6.13
CA VAL A 209 5.90 -11.70 5.40
C VAL A 209 6.92 -10.85 6.15
N THR A 210 6.50 -9.97 7.07
CA THR A 210 7.41 -9.09 7.84
C THR A 210 8.60 -9.82 8.50
N PRO A 211 8.44 -10.98 9.16
CA PRO A 211 9.58 -11.69 9.75
C PRO A 211 10.51 -12.33 8.70
N VAL A 212 10.05 -12.53 7.47
CA VAL A 212 10.78 -13.19 6.38
C VAL A 212 11.50 -12.20 5.48
N ASP A 213 10.77 -11.21 4.98
CA ASP A 213 11.23 -10.20 4.03
C ASP A 213 10.55 -8.85 4.37
N PRO A 214 11.15 -8.05 5.27
CA PRO A 214 10.60 -6.76 5.67
C PRO A 214 10.42 -5.79 4.51
N ALA A 215 11.29 -5.82 3.50
CA ALA A 215 11.19 -4.92 2.34
C ALA A 215 9.96 -5.26 1.49
N ARG A 216 9.66 -6.55 1.32
CA ARG A 216 8.43 -6.98 0.64
C ARG A 216 7.18 -6.67 1.46
N ALA A 217 7.25 -6.78 2.78
CA ALA A 217 6.19 -6.32 3.68
C ALA A 217 5.91 -4.82 3.50
N ASP A 218 6.96 -4.01 3.35
CA ASP A 218 6.84 -2.58 3.10
C ASP A 218 6.19 -2.30 1.74
N ALA A 219 6.57 -3.04 0.68
CA ALA A 219 5.94 -2.94 -0.64
C ALA A 219 4.41 -3.15 -0.58
N ILE A 220 3.96 -4.14 0.20
CA ILE A 220 2.55 -4.44 0.40
C ILE A 220 1.85 -3.32 1.19
N ARG A 221 2.53 -2.73 2.18
CA ARG A 221 1.98 -1.56 2.89
C ARG A 221 1.81 -0.36 1.97
N MET A 222 2.74 -0.10 1.06
CA MET A 222 2.60 0.97 0.05
C MET A 222 1.46 0.69 -0.92
N ALA A 223 1.31 -0.56 -1.38
CA ALA A 223 0.16 -0.96 -2.16
C ALA A 223 -1.13 -0.66 -1.39
N GLY A 224 -1.22 -1.08 -0.13
CA GLY A 224 -2.38 -0.85 0.74
C GLY A 224 -2.70 0.61 1.04
N ALA A 225 -1.70 1.49 1.02
CA ALA A 225 -1.90 2.95 1.18
C ALA A 225 -2.52 3.61 -0.06
N THR A 226 -2.46 2.97 -1.23
CA THR A 226 -3.09 3.48 -2.45
C THR A 226 -4.61 3.40 -2.32
N ARG A 227 -5.29 4.56 -2.36
CA ARG A 227 -6.74 4.65 -2.31
C ARG A 227 -7.40 4.19 -3.60
N LEU A 228 -8.59 3.63 -3.48
CA LEU A 228 -9.45 3.34 -4.62
C LEU A 228 -10.10 4.67 -5.06
N THR A 229 -9.77 5.12 -6.27
CA THR A 229 -10.26 6.41 -6.78
C THR A 229 -11.02 6.23 -8.09
N GLY A 230 -12.09 7.02 -8.25
CA GLY A 230 -12.93 6.98 -9.43
C GLY A 230 -13.82 5.73 -9.51
N PRO A 231 -14.44 5.50 -10.68
CA PRO A 231 -15.38 4.39 -10.88
C PRO A 231 -14.70 3.02 -10.75
N ALA A 232 -15.46 2.01 -10.32
CA ALA A 232 -14.95 0.70 -9.94
C ALA A 232 -14.10 -0.02 -11.00
N TRP A 233 -14.39 0.19 -12.30
CA TRP A 233 -13.56 -0.38 -13.37
C TRP A 233 -12.10 0.13 -13.36
N ARG A 234 -11.83 1.31 -12.77
CA ARG A 234 -10.45 1.81 -12.59
C ARG A 234 -9.69 1.08 -11.48
N TRP A 235 -10.39 0.36 -10.60
CA TRP A 235 -9.76 -0.35 -9.50
C TRP A 235 -9.04 -1.63 -9.95
N ASP A 236 -9.22 -2.06 -11.21
CA ASP A 236 -8.55 -3.25 -11.76
C ASP A 236 -7.02 -3.16 -11.66
N SER A 237 -6.43 -2.02 -12.01
CA SER A 237 -4.98 -1.86 -11.96
C SER A 237 -4.45 -2.02 -10.53
N THR A 238 -5.16 -1.47 -9.55
CA THR A 238 -4.88 -1.66 -8.11
C THR A 238 -5.04 -3.12 -7.71
N ALA A 239 -6.12 -3.78 -8.13
CA ALA A 239 -6.36 -5.20 -7.83
C ALA A 239 -5.24 -6.11 -8.37
N ARG A 240 -4.75 -5.83 -9.58
CA ARG A 240 -3.62 -6.55 -10.18
C ARG A 240 -2.32 -6.29 -9.43
N ALA A 241 -2.05 -5.04 -9.07
CA ALA A 241 -0.88 -4.69 -8.27
C ALA A 241 -0.90 -5.41 -6.91
N ASP A 242 -2.06 -5.47 -6.25
CA ASP A 242 -2.24 -6.21 -5.00
C ASP A 242 -1.98 -7.69 -5.19
N LEU A 243 -2.56 -8.33 -6.21
CA LEU A 243 -2.37 -9.75 -6.46
C LEU A 243 -0.91 -10.09 -6.75
N ALA A 244 -0.19 -9.24 -7.49
CA ALA A 244 1.23 -9.39 -7.74
C ALA A 244 2.05 -9.29 -6.44
N ALA A 245 1.74 -8.31 -5.59
CA ALA A 245 2.40 -8.13 -4.29
C ALA A 245 2.14 -9.32 -3.34
N ILE A 246 0.89 -9.79 -3.28
CA ILE A 246 0.49 -10.99 -2.52
C ILE A 246 1.22 -12.22 -3.02
N SER A 247 1.27 -12.42 -4.35
CA SER A 247 1.97 -13.56 -4.97
C SER A 247 3.44 -13.59 -4.58
N SER A 248 4.13 -12.47 -4.80
CA SER A 248 5.55 -12.34 -4.44
C SER A 248 5.78 -12.60 -2.95
N ALA A 249 4.91 -12.11 -2.06
CA ALA A 249 5.04 -12.32 -0.62
C ALA A 249 4.85 -13.78 -0.19
N LEU A 250 3.84 -14.45 -0.74
CA LEU A 250 3.57 -15.86 -0.42
C LEU A 250 4.68 -16.78 -0.94
N ASP A 251 5.32 -16.45 -2.06
CA ASP A 251 6.47 -17.18 -2.58
C ASP A 251 7.68 -17.06 -1.64
N ALA A 252 8.01 -15.86 -1.15
CA ALA A 252 9.08 -15.66 -0.16
C ALA A 252 8.82 -16.45 1.14
N VAL A 253 7.58 -16.46 1.63
CA VAL A 253 7.21 -17.23 2.83
C VAL A 253 7.39 -18.73 2.60
N ALA A 254 6.93 -19.25 1.46
CA ALA A 254 7.08 -20.66 1.12
C ALA A 254 8.55 -21.07 0.93
N GLU A 255 9.36 -20.22 0.29
CA GLU A 255 10.79 -20.42 0.13
C GLU A 255 11.49 -20.45 1.49
N ARG A 256 11.14 -19.54 2.40
CA ARG A 256 11.71 -19.49 3.75
C ARG A 256 11.36 -20.71 4.59
N ILE A 257 10.14 -21.24 4.46
CA ILE A 257 9.75 -22.50 5.11
C ILE A 257 10.51 -23.69 4.51
N GLY A 258 10.72 -23.68 3.18
CA GLY A 258 11.58 -24.63 2.49
C GLY A 258 10.99 -26.03 2.26
N SER A 259 9.79 -26.32 2.80
CA SER A 259 9.12 -27.62 2.64
C SER A 259 8.25 -27.67 1.38
N ASP A 260 8.23 -28.82 0.69
CA ASP A 260 7.35 -29.02 -0.47
C ASP A 260 5.87 -28.84 -0.15
N PRO A 261 5.35 -29.32 1.01
CA PRO A 261 3.97 -29.04 1.41
C PRO A 261 3.66 -27.54 1.51
N ALA A 262 4.60 -26.72 2.00
CA ALA A 262 4.40 -25.27 2.06
C ALA A 262 4.34 -24.63 0.67
N ARG A 263 5.21 -25.05 -0.25
CA ARG A 263 5.21 -24.60 -1.65
C ARG A 263 3.94 -25.00 -2.39
N CYS A 264 3.50 -26.26 -2.26
CA CYS A 264 2.27 -26.74 -2.88
C CYS A 264 1.03 -26.01 -2.36
N ARG A 265 0.94 -25.75 -1.04
CA ARG A 265 -0.16 -24.96 -0.48
C ARG A 265 -0.16 -23.53 -1.01
N THR A 266 0.98 -22.85 -1.01
CA THR A 266 1.10 -21.51 -1.61
C THR A 266 0.67 -21.51 -3.07
N ALA A 267 1.21 -22.42 -3.89
CA ALA A 267 0.88 -22.50 -5.31
C ALA A 267 -0.61 -22.73 -5.55
N ARG A 268 -1.24 -23.62 -4.77
CA ARG A 268 -2.68 -23.85 -4.81
C ARG A 268 -3.48 -22.60 -4.42
N SER A 269 -3.14 -21.93 -3.33
CA SER A 269 -3.85 -20.72 -2.92
C SER A 269 -3.70 -19.60 -3.95
N LEU A 270 -2.49 -19.41 -4.51
CA LEU A 270 -2.26 -18.44 -5.59
C LEU A 270 -3.11 -18.76 -6.81
N ALA A 271 -3.21 -20.03 -7.19
CA ALA A 271 -4.12 -20.49 -8.24
C ALA A 271 -5.57 -20.13 -7.97
N GLU A 272 -6.05 -20.34 -6.74
CA GLU A 272 -7.43 -20.05 -6.38
C GLU A 272 -7.71 -18.54 -6.41
N LEU A 273 -6.82 -17.68 -5.89
CA LEU A 273 -6.94 -16.20 -5.98
C LEU A 273 -7.04 -15.73 -7.44
N ARG A 274 -6.21 -16.34 -8.28
CA ARG A 274 -6.08 -16.12 -9.71
C ARG A 274 -7.34 -16.53 -10.48
N LEU A 275 -7.84 -17.75 -10.22
CA LEU A 275 -9.06 -18.28 -10.84
C LEU A 275 -10.30 -17.47 -10.43
N VAL A 276 -10.39 -17.04 -9.18
CA VAL A 276 -11.47 -16.13 -8.72
C VAL A 276 -11.49 -14.87 -9.58
N ARG A 277 -10.35 -14.19 -9.75
CA ARG A 277 -10.28 -12.98 -10.59
C ARG A 277 -10.71 -13.27 -12.02
N VAL A 278 -10.16 -14.33 -12.61
CA VAL A 278 -10.47 -14.76 -13.99
C VAL A 278 -11.97 -15.01 -14.17
N SER A 279 -12.59 -15.71 -13.23
CA SER A 279 -14.03 -16.02 -13.30
C SER A 279 -14.91 -14.77 -13.22
N GLN A 280 -14.52 -13.76 -12.44
CA GLN A 280 -15.29 -12.52 -12.33
C GLN A 280 -15.14 -11.65 -13.58
N LEU A 281 -13.94 -11.57 -14.14
CA LEU A 281 -13.71 -10.88 -15.42
C LEU A 281 -14.48 -11.56 -16.57
N ALA A 282 -14.52 -12.89 -16.63
CA ALA A 282 -15.31 -13.62 -17.63
C ALA A 282 -16.82 -13.37 -17.46
N ARG A 283 -17.32 -13.31 -16.21
CA ARG A 283 -18.70 -12.91 -15.93
C ARG A 283 -19.00 -11.46 -16.37
N LEU A 284 -18.01 -10.58 -16.29
CA LEU A 284 -18.18 -9.17 -16.64
C LEU A 284 -18.26 -9.00 -18.14
N ALA A 285 -17.44 -9.75 -18.87
CA ALA A 285 -17.52 -9.86 -20.32
C ALA A 285 -18.91 -10.32 -20.76
N ALA A 286 -19.37 -11.46 -20.24
CA ALA A 286 -20.69 -11.99 -20.58
C ALA A 286 -21.83 -11.01 -20.27
N TYR A 287 -21.76 -10.30 -19.14
CA TYR A 287 -22.73 -9.28 -18.78
C TYR A 287 -22.75 -8.09 -19.76
N PHE A 288 -21.59 -7.65 -20.24
CA PHE A 288 -21.52 -6.58 -21.23
C PHE A 288 -21.97 -7.03 -22.62
N ASP A 289 -21.68 -8.27 -23.01
CA ASP A 289 -22.21 -8.84 -24.25
C ASP A 289 -23.76 -8.83 -24.23
N GLU A 290 -24.38 -9.21 -23.10
CA GLU A 290 -25.84 -9.15 -22.92
C GLU A 290 -26.40 -7.71 -23.03
N ILE A 291 -25.69 -6.72 -22.46
CA ILE A 291 -26.09 -5.31 -22.59
C ILE A 291 -25.96 -4.83 -24.04
N ASP A 292 -24.85 -5.15 -24.71
CA ASP A 292 -24.58 -4.72 -26.07
C ASP A 292 -25.60 -5.33 -27.04
N GLU A 293 -25.96 -6.61 -26.88
CA GLU A 293 -27.04 -7.26 -27.63
C GLU A 293 -28.40 -6.58 -27.38
N ALA A 294 -28.72 -6.25 -26.13
CA ALA A 294 -29.96 -5.54 -25.78
C ALA A 294 -30.01 -4.12 -26.38
N GLU A 295 -28.89 -3.40 -26.37
CA GLU A 295 -28.76 -2.08 -26.99
C GLU A 295 -28.92 -2.16 -28.51
N GLU A 296 -28.25 -3.10 -29.19
CA GLU A 296 -28.34 -3.28 -30.65
C GLU A 296 -29.78 -3.58 -31.11
N MET A 297 -30.50 -4.42 -30.35
CA MET A 297 -31.92 -4.67 -30.58
C MET A 297 -32.78 -3.40 -30.44
N SER A 298 -32.38 -2.47 -29.57
CA SER A 298 -33.12 -1.23 -29.31
C SER A 298 -32.78 -0.07 -30.28
N THR A 299 -31.53 0.00 -30.78
CA THR A 299 -31.04 1.11 -31.61
C THR A 299 -31.06 0.83 -33.11
N GLY A 300 -31.45 -0.38 -33.54
CA GLY A 300 -31.47 -0.75 -34.95
C GLY A 300 -30.08 -1.10 -35.49
N GLY A 301 -29.18 -1.63 -34.63
CA GLY A 301 -27.89 -2.19 -35.03
C GLY A 301 -26.72 -1.21 -35.07
N GLU A 302 -26.87 0.06 -34.65
CA GLU A 302 -25.72 0.92 -34.40
C GLU A 302 -25.28 0.81 -32.93
N PRO A 303 -24.08 0.27 -32.63
CA PRO A 303 -23.59 0.17 -31.26
C PRO A 303 -23.30 1.56 -30.70
N SER A 304 -23.80 1.80 -29.49
CA SER A 304 -23.65 3.07 -28.77
C SER A 304 -22.17 3.39 -28.52
N ARG A 305 -21.88 4.66 -28.18
CA ARG A 305 -20.53 5.07 -27.78
C ARG A 305 -20.03 4.29 -26.56
N ASP A 306 -20.93 3.89 -25.68
CA ASP A 306 -20.63 3.13 -24.47
C ASP A 306 -20.39 1.66 -24.77
N ALA A 307 -21.16 1.03 -25.66
CA ALA A 307 -20.89 -0.31 -26.19
C ALA A 307 -19.46 -0.39 -26.78
N ARG A 308 -19.10 0.55 -27.67
CA ARG A 308 -17.73 0.62 -28.24
C ARG A 308 -16.63 0.86 -27.21
N ARG A 309 -16.95 1.46 -26.06
CA ARG A 309 -16.01 1.65 -24.96
C ARG A 309 -15.85 0.37 -24.14
N ARG A 310 -16.96 -0.34 -23.87
CA ARG A 310 -16.97 -1.64 -23.18
C ARG A 310 -16.21 -2.70 -23.98
N SER A 311 -16.47 -2.87 -25.28
CA SER A 311 -15.77 -3.88 -26.10
C SER A 311 -14.25 -3.66 -26.14
N ARG A 312 -13.78 -2.39 -26.13
CA ARG A 312 -12.34 -2.08 -26.04
C ARG A 312 -11.73 -2.44 -24.68
N SER A 313 -12.47 -2.27 -23.59
CA SER A 313 -12.03 -2.69 -22.26
C SER A 313 -11.89 -4.22 -22.21
N LEU A 314 -12.88 -4.95 -22.72
CA LEU A 314 -12.88 -6.41 -22.75
C LEU A 314 -11.77 -6.99 -23.64
N ALA A 315 -11.48 -6.36 -24.77
CA ALA A 315 -10.35 -6.75 -25.62
C ALA A 315 -9.00 -6.62 -24.88
N SER A 316 -8.80 -5.53 -24.13
CA SER A 316 -7.61 -5.36 -23.27
C SER A 316 -7.53 -6.41 -22.15
N ASP A 317 -8.67 -6.82 -21.60
CA ASP A 317 -8.71 -7.87 -20.59
C ASP A 317 -8.39 -9.24 -21.20
N SER A 318 -8.87 -9.53 -22.42
CA SER A 318 -8.58 -10.76 -23.18
C SER A 318 -7.08 -10.97 -23.41
N GLU A 319 -6.35 -9.94 -23.83
CA GLU A 319 -4.89 -10.01 -23.98
C GLU A 319 -4.18 -10.36 -22.65
N THR A 320 -4.74 -9.88 -21.54
CA THR A 320 -4.23 -10.18 -20.20
C THR A 320 -4.51 -11.63 -19.79
N PHE A 321 -5.67 -12.17 -20.19
CA PHE A 321 -6.03 -13.57 -19.95
C PHE A 321 -5.12 -14.55 -20.69
N GLU A 322 -4.74 -14.27 -21.93
CA GLU A 322 -3.83 -15.13 -22.70
C GLU A 322 -2.45 -15.21 -22.04
N ALA A 323 -1.89 -14.05 -21.65
CA ALA A 323 -0.62 -14.01 -20.93
C ALA A 323 -0.64 -14.82 -19.62
N PHE A 324 -1.78 -14.80 -18.94
CA PHE A 324 -1.98 -15.55 -17.71
C PHE A 324 -2.15 -17.05 -17.94
N ALA A 325 -2.92 -17.45 -18.95
CA ALA A 325 -3.04 -18.85 -19.35
C ALA A 325 -1.67 -19.43 -19.74
N ASP A 326 -0.84 -18.64 -20.41
CA ASP A 326 0.54 -18.99 -20.75
C ASP A 326 1.46 -19.08 -19.52
N GLU A 327 1.36 -18.15 -18.57
CA GLU A 327 2.08 -18.24 -17.28
C GLU A 327 1.67 -19.50 -16.50
N TRP A 328 0.36 -19.77 -16.41
CA TRP A 328 -0.18 -20.94 -15.75
C TRP A 328 0.29 -22.24 -16.40
N SER A 329 0.26 -22.31 -17.74
CA SER A 329 0.74 -23.44 -18.53
C SER A 329 2.23 -23.70 -18.31
N ARG A 330 3.05 -22.65 -18.17
CA ARG A 330 4.48 -22.77 -17.83
C ARG A 330 4.71 -23.25 -16.39
N ASN A 331 4.00 -22.67 -15.43
CA ASN A 331 4.18 -22.98 -14.01
C ASN A 331 3.66 -24.38 -13.64
N SER A 332 2.51 -24.78 -14.19
CA SER A 332 1.94 -26.11 -13.96
C SER A 332 2.85 -27.22 -14.50
N ARG A 333 3.39 -27.07 -15.72
CA ARG A 333 4.35 -28.03 -16.30
C ARG A 333 5.62 -28.18 -15.43
N GLY A 334 6.13 -27.09 -14.86
CA GLY A 334 7.31 -27.12 -13.99
C GLY A 334 7.09 -27.85 -12.67
N VAL A 335 5.89 -27.69 -12.07
CA VAL A 335 5.52 -28.37 -10.81
C VAL A 335 5.36 -29.88 -11.01
N THR A 336 4.67 -30.31 -12.07
CA THR A 336 4.51 -31.75 -12.35
C THR A 336 5.85 -32.41 -12.65
N THR A 337 6.72 -31.76 -13.41
CA THR A 337 8.03 -32.34 -13.79
C THR A 337 8.99 -32.42 -12.60
N ARG A 338 8.97 -31.46 -11.65
CA ARG A 338 9.79 -31.51 -10.43
C ARG A 338 9.28 -32.54 -9.42
N LEU A 339 7.96 -32.74 -9.32
CA LEU A 339 7.38 -33.77 -8.48
C LEU A 339 7.66 -35.19 -9.00
N LEU A 340 7.81 -35.35 -10.31
CA LEU A 340 8.10 -36.64 -10.95
C LEU A 340 9.60 -36.99 -11.05
N ARG A 341 10.50 -36.04 -10.76
CA ARG A 341 11.98 -36.22 -10.93
C ARG A 341 12.75 -36.49 -9.64
N ARG A 342 12.09 -36.67 -8.49
CA ARG A 342 12.81 -37.16 -7.30
C ARG A 342 12.90 -38.68 -7.38
N ASP A 343 14.13 -39.16 -7.53
CA ASP A 343 14.47 -40.54 -7.26
C ASP A 343 13.94 -40.92 -5.86
N PRO A 344 13.40 -42.15 -5.68
CA PRO A 344 13.01 -42.61 -4.36
C PRO A 344 14.21 -42.49 -3.42
N PRO A 345 13.99 -42.16 -2.13
CA PRO A 345 15.07 -42.18 -1.16
C PRO A 345 15.73 -43.56 -1.23
N THR A 346 17.01 -43.59 -1.57
CA THR A 346 17.83 -44.77 -1.41
C THR A 346 17.88 -45.06 0.08
N ASP A 347 17.15 -46.09 0.51
CA ASP A 347 17.27 -46.69 1.83
C ASP A 347 18.67 -47.29 1.94
N ASP A 348 19.66 -46.49 2.35
CA ASP A 348 20.90 -47.00 2.92
C ASP A 348 20.62 -47.40 4.37
N ARG A 349 20.47 -48.71 4.58
CA ARG A 349 20.54 -49.40 5.88
C ARG A 349 21.93 -49.94 6.13
#